data_AF-A0AAU3AED6-F1
#
_entry.id   AF-A0AAU3AED6-F1
#
_cell.length_a   1.000
_cell.length_b   1.000
_cell.length_c   1.000
_cell.angle_alpha   90.00
_cell.angle_beta   90.00
_cell.angle_gamma   90.00
#
_symmetry.space_group_name_H-M   'P 1'
#
loop_
_entity.id
_entity.type
_entity.pdbx_description
1 polymer ?
#
loop_
_entity_poly.entity_id
_entity_poly.type
_entity_poly.pdbx_seq_one_letter_code
_entity_poly.pdbx_strand_id
1 'polypeptide(L)'
;MTDVLERRADALAEKLDGLEAAMAAEAEQGLPRITRLETEYLRAVTAAELEWVRAVVEDLRAGSLASSKEQLDALAAGSAQ
;
A
#
# COMPACT_ATOMS: atom_id res chain seq x y z
N MET A 1 5.30 13.92 -7.65
CA MET A 1 5.15 12.44 -7.54
C MET A 1 4.71 12.07 -6.14
N THR A 2 5.39 12.59 -5.10
CA THR A 2 5.01 12.46 -3.69
C THR A 2 3.55 12.82 -3.42
N ASP A 3 3.05 13.96 -3.89
CA ASP A 3 1.65 14.38 -3.67
C ASP A 3 0.59 13.40 -4.24
N VAL A 4 0.92 12.66 -5.30
CA VAL A 4 0.01 11.64 -5.88
C VAL A 4 -0.03 10.41 -4.98
N LEU A 5 1.13 10.01 -4.46
CA LEU A 5 1.25 8.87 -3.55
C LEU A 5 0.63 9.15 -2.18
N GLU A 6 0.74 10.39 -1.69
CA GLU A 6 0.07 10.84 -0.46
C GLU A 6 -1.46 10.74 -0.60
N ARG A 7 -2.03 11.26 -1.70
CA ARG A 7 -3.46 11.08 -1.98
C ARG A 7 -3.87 9.61 -2.09
N ARG A 8 -3.00 8.76 -2.64
CA ARG A 8 -3.26 7.31 -2.68
C ARG A 8 -3.26 6.72 -1.27
N ALA A 9 -2.33 7.12 -0.41
CA ALA A 9 -2.29 6.67 0.97
C ALA A 9 -3.57 7.07 1.73
N ASP A 10 -4.07 8.30 1.51
CA ASP A 10 -5.32 8.75 2.13
C ASP A 10 -6.52 7.91 1.66
N ALA A 11 -6.65 7.67 0.35
CA ALA A 11 -7.72 6.85 -0.20
C ALA A 11 -7.65 5.38 0.28
N LEU A 12 -6.44 4.82 0.43
CA LEU A 12 -6.24 3.48 0.96
C LEU A 12 -6.59 3.40 2.45
N ALA A 13 -6.28 4.44 3.23
CA ALA A 13 -6.67 4.52 4.63
C ALA A 13 -8.20 4.57 4.80
N GLU A 14 -8.89 5.42 4.03
CA GLU A 14 -10.35 5.49 4.04
C GLU A 14 -10.98 4.15 3.65
N LYS A 15 -10.44 3.50 2.61
CA LYS A 15 -10.90 2.16 2.20
C LYS A 15 -10.68 1.12 3.29
N LEU A 16 -9.55 1.16 3.99
CA LEU A 16 -9.23 0.23 5.06
C LEU A 16 -10.23 0.38 6.22
N ASP A 17 -10.51 1.62 6.63
CA ASP A 17 -11.50 1.93 7.69
C ASP A 17 -12.89 1.40 7.30
N GLY A 18 -13.30 1.57 6.04
CA GLY A 18 -14.56 1.04 5.53
C GLY A 18 -14.64 -0.50 5.56
N LEU A 19 -13.55 -1.19 5.21
CA LEU A 19 -13.48 -2.66 5.27
C LEU A 19 -13.52 -3.18 6.71
N GLU A 20 -12.85 -2.50 7.65
CA GLU A 20 -12.88 -2.87 9.06
C GLU A 20 -14.26 -2.67 9.68
N ALA A 21 -14.96 -1.58 9.33
CA ALA A 21 -16.34 -1.35 9.74
C ALA A 21 -17.29 -2.42 9.19
N ALA A 22 -17.14 -2.82 7.92
CA ALA A 22 -17.95 -3.87 7.32
C ALA A 22 -17.75 -5.22 8.02
N MET A 23 -16.49 -5.62 8.28
CA MET A 23 -16.20 -6.86 9.00
C MET A 23 -16.75 -6.86 10.43
N ALA A 24 -16.69 -5.72 11.13
CA ALA A 24 -17.26 -5.58 12.47
C ALA A 24 -18.79 -5.79 12.45
N ALA A 25 -19.49 -5.15 11.50
CA ALA A 25 -20.93 -5.31 11.34
C ALA A 25 -21.33 -6.76 11.01
N GLU A 26 -20.60 -7.43 10.13
CA GLU A 26 -20.84 -8.85 9.82
C GLU A 26 -20.59 -9.75 11.03
N ALA A 27 -19.59 -9.42 11.87
CA ALA A 27 -19.28 -10.17 13.09
C ALA A 27 -20.39 -10.05 14.12
N GLU A 28 -20.95 -8.85 14.29
CA GLU A 28 -22.12 -8.59 15.15
C GLU A 28 -23.37 -9.37 14.69
N GLN A 29 -23.52 -9.56 13.38
CA GLN A 29 -24.62 -10.35 12.80
C GLN A 29 -24.42 -11.87 12.96
N GLY A 30 -23.29 -12.33 13.52
CA GLY A 30 -23.02 -13.75 13.74
C GLY A 30 -22.83 -14.53 12.43
N LEU A 31 -22.50 -13.86 11.32
CA LEU A 31 -22.34 -14.53 10.03
C LEU A 31 -21.14 -15.49 10.03
N PRO A 32 -21.24 -16.65 9.35
CA PRO A 32 -20.13 -17.59 9.22
C PRO A 32 -18.92 -16.94 8.54
N ARG A 33 -17.69 -17.31 8.93
CA ARG A 33 -16.46 -16.71 8.39
C ARG A 33 -16.36 -16.75 6.85
N ILE A 34 -16.94 -17.75 6.20
CA ILE A 34 -16.91 -17.84 4.74
C ILE A 34 -17.51 -16.60 4.05
N THR A 35 -18.48 -15.92 4.67
CA THR A 35 -19.13 -14.74 4.09
C THR A 35 -18.21 -13.52 4.05
N ARG A 36 -17.18 -13.51 4.90
CA ARG A 36 -16.25 -12.38 5.09
C ARG A 36 -14.87 -12.60 4.49
N LEU A 37 -14.61 -13.77 3.89
CA LEU A 37 -13.28 -14.09 3.33
C LEU A 37 -12.79 -13.07 2.31
N GLU A 38 -13.67 -12.60 1.44
CA GLU A 38 -13.31 -11.56 0.46
C GLU A 38 -12.94 -10.24 1.15
N THR A 39 -13.73 -9.83 2.14
CA THR A 39 -13.47 -8.63 2.94
C THR A 39 -12.16 -8.75 3.73
N GLU A 40 -11.89 -9.92 4.32
CA GLU A 40 -10.62 -10.25 5.01
C GLU A 40 -9.42 -10.11 4.05
N TYR A 41 -9.51 -10.67 2.84
CA TYR A 41 -8.48 -10.57 1.81
C TYR A 41 -8.25 -9.12 1.38
N LEU A 42 -9.32 -8.39 1.04
CA LEU A 42 -9.24 -7.00 0.63
C LEU A 42 -8.63 -6.13 1.72
N ARG A 43 -8.99 -6.37 2.99
CA ARG A 43 -8.41 -5.66 4.15
C ARG A 43 -6.92 -5.93 4.24
N ALA A 44 -6.48 -7.19 4.13
CA ALA A 44 -5.08 -7.56 4.21
C ALA A 44 -4.24 -6.92 3.10
N VAL A 45 -4.71 -6.99 1.84
CA VAL A 45 -4.00 -6.40 0.69
C VAL A 45 -3.97 -4.87 0.78
N THR A 46 -5.10 -4.24 1.14
CA THR A 46 -5.18 -2.77 1.26
C THR A 46 -4.25 -2.26 2.36
N ALA A 47 -4.16 -2.96 3.50
CA ALA A 47 -3.24 -2.60 4.58
C ALA A 47 -1.77 -2.71 4.15
N ALA A 48 -1.39 -3.81 3.48
CA ALA A 48 -0.04 -4.00 2.97
C ALA A 48 0.33 -2.94 1.92
N GLU A 49 -0.62 -2.58 1.05
CA GLU A 49 -0.42 -1.52 0.07
C GLU A 49 -0.22 -0.15 0.73
N LEU A 50 -1.05 0.18 1.73
CA LEU A 50 -0.93 1.44 2.48
C LEU A 50 0.42 1.56 3.18
N GLU A 51 0.87 0.50 3.84
CA GLU A 51 2.19 0.43 4.48
C GLU A 51 3.30 0.71 3.46
N TRP A 52 3.25 0.02 2.32
CA TRP A 52 4.23 0.20 1.25
C TRP A 52 4.23 1.62 0.68
N VAL A 53 3.07 2.20 0.37
CA VAL A 53 2.97 3.56 -0.18
C VAL A 53 3.55 4.58 0.81
N ARG A 54 3.25 4.44 2.11
CA ARG A 54 3.81 5.32 3.15
C ARG A 54 5.32 5.23 3.23
N ALA A 55 5.87 4.01 3.19
CA ALA A 55 7.33 3.82 3.16
C ALA A 55 7.97 4.50 1.95
N VAL A 56 7.39 4.35 0.75
CA VAL A 56 7.88 4.99 -0.47
C VAL A 56 7.80 6.52 -0.39
N VAL A 57 6.73 7.07 0.19
CA VAL A 57 6.60 8.52 0.39
C VAL A 57 7.71 9.05 1.31
N GLU A 58 7.98 8.36 2.41
CA GLU A 58 9.06 8.72 3.32
C GLU A 58 10.43 8.64 2.65
N ASP A 59 10.66 7.58 1.88
CA ASP A 59 11.89 7.43 1.09
C ASP A 59 12.07 8.55 0.04
N LEU A 60 10.99 8.94 -0.64
CA LEU A 60 11.00 10.06 -1.59
C LEU A 60 11.27 11.40 -0.89
N ARG A 61 10.68 11.63 0.29
CA ARG A 61 10.91 12.83 1.10
C ARG A 61 12.33 12.89 1.65
N ALA A 62 12.89 11.74 2.04
CA ALA A 62 14.27 11.60 2.49
C ALA A 62 15.29 11.71 1.34
N GLY A 63 14.83 11.68 0.09
CA GLY A 63 15.68 11.66 -1.09
C GLY A 63 16.44 10.34 -1.28
N SER A 64 16.08 9.27 -0.57
CA SER A 64 16.73 7.95 -0.67
C SER A 64 16.47 7.26 -2.01
N LEU A 65 15.35 7.59 -2.65
CA LEU A 65 14.97 7.11 -3.99
C LEU A 65 15.40 8.04 -5.12
N ALA A 66 16.10 9.14 -4.82
CA ALA A 66 16.71 9.97 -5.83
C ALA A 66 17.99 9.29 -6.34
N SER A 67 17.85 8.19 -7.09
CA SER A 67 18.97 7.58 -7.79
C SER A 67 19.64 8.65 -8.65
N SER A 68 20.91 8.94 -8.37
CA SER A 68 21.69 9.78 -9.28
C SER A 68 21.75 9.07 -10.63
N LYS A 69 21.70 9.83 -11.72
CA LYS A 69 21.75 9.30 -13.09
C LYS A 69 22.87 8.25 -13.28
N GLU A 70 24.01 8.48 -12.65
CA GLU A 70 25.16 7.58 -12.64
C GLU A 70 24.89 6.20 -12.02
N GLN A 71 24.05 6.09 -10.99
CA GLN A 71 23.68 4.80 -10.39
C GLN A 71 22.75 3.99 -11.32
N LEU A 72 21.84 4.67 -12.01
CA LEU A 72 20.97 4.04 -13.01
C LEU A 72 21.75 3.59 -14.24
N ASP A 73 22.70 4.41 -14.71
CA ASP A 73 23.59 4.08 -15.82
C ASP A 73 24.53 2.90 -15.46
N ALA A 74 25.04 2.84 -14.24
CA ALA A 74 25.87 1.73 -13.77
C ALA A 74 25.08 0.41 -13.65
N LEU A 75 23.82 0.45 -13.20
CA LEU A 75 22.92 -0.70 -13.19
C LEU A 75 22.65 -1.23 -14.61
N ALA A 76 22.37 -0.33 -15.56
CA ALA A 76 22.14 -0.69 -16.96
C ALA A 76 23.39 -1.30 -17.61
N ALA A 77 24.57 -0.75 -17.32
CA ALA A 77 25.85 -1.27 -17.81
C ALA A 77 26.22 -2.64 -17.22
N GLY A 78 25.85 -2.91 -15.96
CA GLY A 78 26.09 -4.19 -15.28
C GLY A 78 25.16 -5.33 -15.73
N SER A 79 23.97 -5.01 -16.23
CA SER A 79 23.02 -5.99 -16.79
C SER A 79 23.36 -6.48 -18.21
N ALA A 80 24.41 -5.95 -18.84
CA ALA A 80 24.83 -6.28 -20.20
C ALA A 80 26.01 -7.27 -20.28
N GLN A 81 26.30 -8.01 -19.19
CA GLN A 81 27.45 -8.91 -19.07
C GLN A 81 27.05 -10.38 -18.87
#